data_AF-A0A928E3U5-F1
#
_entry.id   AF-A0A928E3U5-F1
#
_cell.length_a   1.000
_cell.length_b   1.000
_cell.length_c   1.000
_cell.angle_alpha   90.00
_cell.angle_beta   90.00
_cell.angle_gamma   90.00
#
_symmetry.space_group_name_H-M   'P 1'
#
loop_
_entity.id
_entity.type
_entity.pdbx_description
1 polymer ?
#
loop_
_entity_poly.entity_id
_entity_poly.type
_entity_poly.pdbx_seq_one_letter_code
_entity_poly.pdbx_strand_id
1 'polypeptide(L)'
;MNNTNLLAILEEKDHTKFESFIKGMDIGKVTVEEEAQFFKSAPQDWIAEYVCVTYPQVTSERVLMISASDEALKKSYNMWGFWEENVVWAFLSGTHEVCKKLITCMTSKPSYEAEKLMLKRNSRELFTMWIEKYKVLSEDGERLLHEDIMLAELKSIYIEYKLNEPFRLAPV
;
A
#
# COMPACT_ATOMS: atom_id res chain seq x y z
N MET A 1 -15.68 -30.29 -16.33
CA MET A 1 -15.29 -28.92 -16.74
C MET A 1 -13.96 -28.66 -16.04
N ASN A 2 -12.88 -28.45 -16.80
CA ASN A 2 -11.60 -28.08 -16.21
C ASN A 2 -11.80 -26.73 -15.51
N ASN A 3 -11.70 -26.71 -14.18
CA ASN A 3 -11.53 -25.46 -13.45
C ASN A 3 -10.14 -24.95 -13.83
N THR A 4 -10.07 -24.09 -14.84
CA THR A 4 -8.84 -23.37 -15.16
C THR A 4 -8.54 -22.46 -13.98
N ASN A 5 -7.60 -22.90 -13.15
CA ASN A 5 -7.13 -22.17 -11.97
C ASN A 5 -5.98 -21.24 -12.39
N LEU A 6 -5.94 -20.02 -11.86
CA LEU A 6 -4.87 -19.04 -12.13
C LEU A 6 -3.46 -19.64 -11.91
N LEU A 7 -3.29 -20.47 -10.89
CA LEU A 7 -2.02 -21.12 -10.59
C LEU A 7 -1.66 -22.22 -11.57
N ALA A 8 -2.64 -22.97 -12.08
CA ALA A 8 -2.41 -23.98 -13.11
C ALA A 8 -1.93 -23.33 -14.42
N ILE A 9 -2.52 -22.19 -14.80
CA ILE A 9 -2.05 -21.41 -15.95
C ILE A 9 -0.60 -20.94 -15.74
N LEU A 10 -0.29 -20.47 -14.52
CA LEU A 10 1.05 -20.02 -14.19
C LEU A 10 2.09 -21.16 -14.25
N GLU A 11 1.73 -22.35 -13.78
CA GLU A 11 2.58 -23.55 -13.85
C GLU A 11 2.85 -23.98 -15.30
N GLU A 12 1.84 -23.89 -16.17
CA GLU A 12 1.96 -24.19 -17.60
C GLU A 12 2.78 -23.14 -18.36
N LYS A 13 3.01 -21.95 -17.76
CA LYS A 13 3.68 -20.80 -18.40
C LYS A 13 3.05 -20.39 -19.73
N ASP A 14 1.75 -20.59 -19.85
CA ASP A 14 0.98 -20.29 -21.06
C ASP A 14 0.34 -18.89 -20.95
N HIS A 15 1.01 -17.89 -21.52
CA HIS A 15 0.53 -16.51 -21.51
C HIS A 15 -0.77 -16.33 -22.31
N THR A 16 -1.02 -17.14 -23.34
CA THR A 16 -2.27 -17.04 -24.13
C THR A 16 -3.48 -17.48 -23.30
N LYS A 17 -3.31 -18.53 -22.48
CA LYS A 17 -4.32 -18.94 -21.50
C LYS A 17 -4.51 -17.88 -20.42
N PHE A 18 -3.43 -17.25 -19.96
CA PHE A 18 -3.50 -16.16 -18.98
C PHE A 18 -4.30 -14.97 -19.51
N GLU A 19 -4.00 -14.48 -20.72
CA GLU A 19 -4.76 -13.40 -21.34
C GLU A 19 -6.25 -13.73 -21.47
N SER A 20 -6.55 -14.98 -21.87
CA SER A 20 -7.93 -15.45 -22.00
C SER A 20 -8.64 -15.53 -20.64
N PHE A 21 -7.91 -15.93 -19.61
CA PHE A 21 -8.41 -16.03 -18.24
C PHE A 21 -8.77 -14.66 -17.66
N ILE A 22 -7.86 -13.68 -17.76
CA ILE A 22 -8.07 -12.35 -17.16
C ILE A 22 -9.14 -11.52 -17.89
N LYS A 23 -9.45 -11.86 -19.14
CA LYS A 23 -10.58 -11.29 -19.92
C LYS A 23 -11.90 -12.02 -19.67
N GLY A 24 -11.85 -13.20 -19.05
CA GLY A 24 -13.00 -14.07 -18.81
C GLY A 24 -13.70 -13.79 -17.48
N MET A 25 -14.83 -14.47 -17.23
CA MET A 25 -15.54 -14.36 -15.95
C MET A 25 -14.86 -15.12 -14.80
N ASP A 26 -13.90 -16.00 -15.12
CA ASP A 26 -13.23 -16.83 -14.11
C ASP A 26 -12.29 -16.01 -13.20
N ILE A 27 -11.91 -14.79 -13.61
CA ILE A 27 -11.13 -13.87 -12.77
C ILE A 27 -11.84 -13.55 -11.44
N GLY A 28 -13.18 -13.49 -11.45
CA GLY A 28 -13.98 -13.26 -10.24
C GLY A 28 -14.05 -14.46 -9.30
N LYS A 29 -13.50 -15.62 -9.70
CA LYS A 29 -13.45 -16.85 -8.91
C LYS A 29 -12.08 -17.09 -8.27
N VAL A 30 -11.10 -16.24 -8.56
CA VAL A 30 -9.76 -16.37 -7.99
C VAL A 30 -9.86 -16.19 -6.48
N THR A 31 -9.31 -17.14 -5.75
CA THR A 31 -9.28 -17.10 -4.28
C THR A 31 -8.15 -16.18 -3.78
N VAL A 32 -8.26 -15.75 -2.52
CA VAL A 32 -7.24 -14.94 -1.84
C VAL A 32 -5.88 -15.65 -1.83
N GLU A 33 -5.89 -16.96 -1.61
CA GLU A 33 -4.70 -17.80 -1.60
C GLU A 33 -4.06 -17.91 -2.99
N GLU A 34 -4.88 -18.04 -4.05
CA GLU A 34 -4.42 -18.06 -5.43
C GLU A 34 -3.82 -16.72 -5.84
N GLU A 35 -4.47 -15.59 -5.54
CA GLU A 35 -3.92 -14.25 -5.78
C GLU A 35 -2.60 -14.06 -5.04
N ALA A 36 -2.54 -14.46 -3.77
CA ALA A 36 -1.33 -14.30 -2.96
C ALA A 36 -0.14 -15.08 -3.52
N GLN A 37 -0.40 -16.30 -3.99
CA GLN A 37 0.64 -17.10 -4.64
C GLN A 37 1.00 -16.54 -6.02
N PHE A 38 0.02 -16.10 -6.80
CA PHE A 38 0.24 -15.46 -8.10
C PHE A 38 1.17 -14.25 -7.98
N PHE A 39 0.90 -13.31 -7.06
CA PHE A 39 1.75 -12.11 -6.89
C PHE A 39 3.17 -12.43 -6.41
N LYS A 40 3.39 -13.58 -5.76
CA LYS A 40 4.72 -14.01 -5.31
C LYS A 40 5.56 -14.65 -6.40
N SER A 41 4.94 -15.34 -7.36
CA SER A 41 5.65 -16.18 -8.33
C SER A 41 5.47 -15.81 -9.80
N ALA A 42 4.47 -15.00 -10.13
CA ALA A 42 4.20 -14.65 -11.52
C ALA A 42 5.23 -13.67 -12.11
N PRO A 43 5.47 -13.75 -13.43
CA PRO A 43 6.22 -12.73 -14.15
C PRO A 43 5.64 -11.31 -13.94
N GLN A 44 6.50 -10.29 -13.90
CA GLN A 44 6.08 -8.92 -13.57
C GLN A 44 5.12 -8.32 -14.62
N ASP A 45 5.28 -8.68 -15.89
CA ASP A 45 4.37 -8.34 -16.98
C ASP A 45 2.97 -8.93 -16.76
N TRP A 46 2.88 -10.19 -16.33
CA TRP A 46 1.59 -10.83 -16.02
C TRP A 46 0.91 -10.17 -14.82
N ILE A 47 1.66 -9.86 -13.76
CA ILE A 47 1.15 -9.12 -12.60
C ILE A 47 0.62 -7.75 -13.06
N ALA A 48 1.37 -7.07 -13.91
CA ALA A 48 1.00 -5.76 -14.41
C ALA A 48 -0.26 -5.79 -15.28
N GLU A 49 -0.49 -6.86 -16.04
CA GLU A 49 -1.72 -7.11 -16.81
C GLU A 49 -2.90 -7.46 -15.90
N TYR A 50 -2.68 -8.30 -14.88
CA TYR A 50 -3.70 -8.67 -13.90
C TYR A 50 -4.25 -7.43 -13.18
N VAL A 51 -3.36 -6.56 -12.67
CA VAL A 51 -3.74 -5.32 -11.98
C VAL A 51 -4.49 -4.35 -12.90
N CYS A 52 -4.25 -4.38 -14.22
CA CYS A 52 -4.93 -3.51 -15.17
C CYS A 52 -6.41 -3.85 -15.37
N VAL A 53 -6.80 -5.12 -15.19
CA VAL A 53 -8.16 -5.57 -15.50
C VAL A 53 -8.99 -5.87 -14.26
N THR A 54 -8.34 -6.04 -13.11
CA THR A 54 -9.01 -6.33 -11.83
C THR A 54 -9.10 -5.05 -11.02
N TYR A 55 -10.31 -4.48 -10.89
CA TYR A 55 -10.59 -3.57 -9.79
C TYR A 55 -10.56 -4.40 -8.50
N PRO A 56 -9.56 -4.22 -7.63
CA PRO A 56 -9.36 -5.15 -6.54
C PRO A 56 -10.51 -5.00 -5.54
N GLN A 57 -11.18 -6.12 -5.26
CA GLN A 57 -12.06 -6.20 -4.10
C GLN A 57 -11.25 -5.94 -2.83
N VAL A 58 -11.92 -5.55 -1.75
CA VAL A 58 -11.28 -5.21 -0.47
C VAL A 58 -10.26 -6.28 -0.03
N THR A 59 -10.62 -7.57 -0.13
CA THR A 59 -9.73 -8.68 0.22
C THR A 59 -8.53 -8.79 -0.72
N SER A 60 -8.75 -8.67 -2.04
CA SER A 60 -7.70 -8.73 -3.06
C SER A 60 -6.71 -7.58 -2.95
N GLU A 61 -7.17 -6.39 -2.59
CA GLU A 61 -6.27 -5.26 -2.34
C GLU A 61 -5.36 -5.50 -1.13
N ARG A 62 -5.86 -6.14 -0.06
CA ARG A 62 -4.97 -6.56 1.05
C ARG A 62 -3.92 -7.55 0.59
N VAL A 63 -4.29 -8.50 -0.28
CA VAL A 63 -3.34 -9.46 -0.85
C VAL A 63 -2.26 -8.75 -1.66
N LEU A 64 -2.64 -7.77 -2.49
CA LEU A 64 -1.72 -6.91 -3.23
C LEU A 64 -0.75 -6.17 -2.28
N MET A 65 -1.26 -5.54 -1.22
CA MET A 65 -0.43 -4.82 -0.24
C MET A 65 0.60 -5.75 0.43
N ILE A 66 0.19 -6.98 0.76
CA ILE A 66 1.04 -7.97 1.44
C ILE A 66 2.06 -8.58 0.49
N SER A 67 1.62 -9.05 -0.68
CA SER A 67 2.37 -10.03 -1.47
C SER A 67 2.94 -9.49 -2.78
N ALA A 68 2.39 -8.41 -3.33
CA ALA A 68 2.85 -7.87 -4.61
C ALA A 68 4.10 -7.00 -4.46
N SER A 69 4.77 -6.76 -5.59
CA SER A 69 5.88 -5.80 -5.69
C SER A 69 5.40 -4.36 -5.47
N ASP A 70 6.33 -3.47 -5.15
CA ASP A 70 6.07 -2.04 -4.98
C ASP A 70 5.55 -1.43 -6.30
N GLU A 71 6.08 -1.88 -7.43
CA GLU A 71 5.64 -1.45 -8.78
C GLU A 71 4.19 -1.85 -9.05
N ALA A 72 3.81 -3.09 -8.73
CA ALA A 72 2.44 -3.57 -8.91
C ALA A 72 1.47 -2.84 -7.98
N LEU A 73 1.84 -2.64 -6.71
CA LEU A 73 1.00 -1.91 -5.76
C LEU A 73 0.82 -0.45 -6.18
N LYS A 74 1.89 0.22 -6.62
CA LYS A 74 1.83 1.59 -7.13
C LYS A 74 0.98 1.69 -8.39
N LYS A 75 1.05 0.69 -9.28
CA LYS A 75 0.20 0.63 -10.47
C LYS A 75 -1.27 0.50 -10.08
N SER A 76 -1.60 -0.38 -9.14
CA SER A 76 -2.96 -0.54 -8.63
C SER A 76 -3.50 0.78 -8.05
N TYR A 77 -2.71 1.44 -7.19
CA TYR A 77 -3.07 2.74 -6.63
C TYR A 77 -3.36 3.80 -7.69
N ASN A 78 -2.51 3.91 -8.71
CA ASN A 78 -2.68 4.91 -9.77
C ASN A 78 -3.93 4.66 -10.63
N MET A 79 -4.37 3.41 -10.76
CA MET A 79 -5.55 3.06 -11.55
C MET A 79 -6.84 3.17 -10.75
N TRP A 80 -6.81 2.73 -9.50
CA TRP A 80 -8.02 2.43 -8.74
C TRP A 80 -8.12 3.18 -7.40
N GLY A 81 -7.04 3.80 -6.94
CA GLY A 81 -6.90 4.23 -5.55
C GLY A 81 -6.79 3.04 -4.61
N PHE A 82 -6.93 3.30 -3.31
CA PHE A 82 -7.08 2.24 -2.31
C PHE A 82 -8.36 2.40 -1.52
N TRP A 83 -8.91 1.27 -1.07
CA TRP A 83 -10.00 1.27 -0.10
C TRP A 83 -9.52 1.86 1.23
N GLU A 84 -10.27 2.82 1.77
CA GLU A 84 -9.91 3.46 3.04
C GLU A 84 -9.75 2.43 4.17
N GLU A 85 -10.63 1.43 4.23
CA GLU A 85 -10.58 0.38 5.24
C GLU A 85 -9.27 -0.43 5.21
N ASN A 86 -8.66 -0.59 4.03
CA ASN A 86 -7.40 -1.32 3.88
C ASN A 86 -6.21 -0.46 4.24
N VAL A 87 -6.26 0.84 3.94
CA VAL A 87 -5.26 1.81 4.39
C VAL A 87 -5.26 1.88 5.93
N VAL A 88 -6.44 1.96 6.54
CA VAL A 88 -6.62 1.92 8.01
C VAL A 88 -6.12 0.59 8.58
N TRP A 89 -6.51 -0.55 7.99
CA TRP A 89 -6.04 -1.87 8.40
C TRP A 89 -4.51 -1.99 8.34
N ALA A 90 -3.87 -1.47 7.29
CA ALA A 90 -2.42 -1.55 7.12
C ALA A 90 -1.70 -0.85 8.28
N PHE A 91 -2.12 0.35 8.67
CA PHE A 91 -1.50 1.05 9.80
C PHE A 91 -1.89 0.47 11.16
N LEU A 92 -3.10 -0.09 11.30
CA LEU A 92 -3.56 -0.71 12.55
C LEU A 92 -2.88 -2.07 12.82
N SER A 93 -2.78 -2.93 11.82
CA SER A 93 -2.43 -4.35 11.98
C SER A 93 -1.47 -4.90 10.92
N GLY A 94 -1.19 -4.14 9.87
CA GLY A 94 -0.19 -4.51 8.88
C GLY A 94 1.22 -4.59 9.48
N THR A 95 2.08 -5.34 8.79
CA THR A 95 3.51 -5.38 9.12
C THR A 95 4.16 -4.02 8.84
N HIS A 96 5.34 -3.80 9.41
CA HIS A 96 6.11 -2.58 9.14
C HIS A 96 6.41 -2.41 7.64
N GLU A 97 6.75 -3.48 6.94
CA GLU A 97 7.00 -3.45 5.49
C GLU A 97 5.74 -3.13 4.67
N VAL A 98 4.57 -3.64 5.07
CA VAL A 98 3.30 -3.25 4.43
C VAL A 98 3.06 -1.75 4.59
N CYS A 99 3.30 -1.19 5.78
CA CYS A 99 3.16 0.25 6.01
C CYS A 99 4.14 1.06 5.16
N LYS A 100 5.41 0.66 5.08
CA LYS A 100 6.43 1.32 4.26
C LYS A 100 6.02 1.33 2.80
N LYS A 101 5.67 0.16 2.27
CA LYS A 101 5.22 -0.01 0.89
C LYS A 101 4.03 0.89 0.59
N LEU A 102 3.05 0.94 1.49
CA LEU A 102 1.86 1.76 1.36
C LEU A 102 2.20 3.26 1.31
N ILE A 103 3.03 3.75 2.26
CA ILE A 103 3.51 5.14 2.26
C ILE A 103 4.25 5.45 0.96
N THR A 104 5.12 4.55 0.48
CA THR A 104 5.86 4.73 -0.78
C THR A 104 4.95 4.80 -2.00
N CYS A 105 3.87 4.02 -2.04
CA CYS A 105 2.97 3.94 -3.19
C CYS A 105 1.99 5.12 -3.29
N MET A 106 1.33 5.51 -2.20
CA MET A 106 0.25 6.51 -2.24
C MET A 106 0.77 7.91 -2.56
N THR A 107 0.19 8.63 -3.50
CA THR A 107 0.59 10.01 -3.81
C THR A 107 -0.18 11.04 -2.98
N SER A 108 -1.42 10.74 -2.61
CA SER A 108 -2.23 11.56 -1.72
C SER A 108 -2.03 11.16 -0.26
N LYS A 109 -2.05 12.14 0.63
CA LYS A 109 -2.08 11.90 2.07
C LYS A 109 -3.34 11.09 2.44
N PRO A 110 -3.22 10.01 3.24
CA PRO A 110 -4.37 9.24 3.73
C PRO A 110 -5.30 10.03 4.66
N SER A 111 -6.40 9.39 5.06
CA SER A 111 -7.35 9.96 6.01
C SER A 111 -6.75 10.22 7.40
N TYR A 112 -7.44 11.05 8.18
CA TYR A 112 -7.03 11.39 9.55
C TYR A 112 -6.91 10.15 10.46
N GLU A 113 -7.79 9.16 10.28
CA GLU A 113 -7.72 7.92 11.06
C GLU A 113 -6.47 7.11 10.71
N ALA A 114 -6.11 7.02 9.43
CA ALA A 114 -4.88 6.37 8.99
C ALA A 114 -3.63 7.10 9.53
N GLU A 115 -3.61 8.44 9.55
CA GLU A 115 -2.52 9.22 10.15
C GLU A 115 -2.38 8.94 11.65
N LYS A 116 -3.49 8.97 12.39
CA LYS A 116 -3.53 8.67 13.82
C LYS A 116 -2.99 7.28 14.12
N LEU A 117 -3.36 6.29 13.32
CA LEU A 117 -2.85 4.93 13.45
C LEU A 117 -1.36 4.86 13.14
N MET A 118 -0.88 5.53 12.08
CA MET A 118 0.54 5.64 11.75
C MET A 118 1.34 6.23 12.92
N LEU A 119 0.85 7.31 13.54
CA LEU A 119 1.47 7.91 14.73
C LEU A 119 1.52 6.92 15.90
N LYS A 120 0.42 6.21 16.18
CA LYS A 120 0.33 5.23 17.26
C LYS A 120 1.23 4.01 17.08
N ARG A 121 1.68 3.71 15.86
CA ARG A 121 2.72 2.70 15.64
C ARG A 121 4.06 3.10 16.27
N ASN A 122 4.23 4.38 16.59
CA ASN A 122 5.40 4.95 17.24
C ASN A 122 6.72 4.55 16.53
N SER A 123 6.70 4.57 15.21
CA SER A 123 7.82 4.13 14.38
C SER A 123 8.52 5.31 13.74
N ARG A 124 9.77 5.55 14.14
CA ARG A 124 10.61 6.62 13.62
C ARG A 124 10.72 6.60 12.09
N GLU A 125 10.94 5.43 11.51
CA GLU A 125 11.11 5.28 10.06
C GLU A 125 9.82 5.65 9.32
N LEU A 126 8.68 5.05 9.71
CA LEU A 126 7.39 5.32 9.08
C LEU A 126 7.00 6.80 9.22
N PHE A 127 7.21 7.36 10.40
CA PHE A 127 6.92 8.77 10.65
C PHE A 127 7.77 9.69 9.77
N THR A 128 9.08 9.43 9.70
CA THR A 128 9.99 10.22 8.85
C THR A 128 9.56 10.15 7.39
N MET A 129 9.28 8.94 6.87
CA MET A 129 8.75 8.78 5.51
C MET A 129 7.43 9.56 5.30
N TRP A 130 6.54 9.53 6.28
CA TRP A 130 5.25 10.22 6.22
C TRP A 130 5.42 11.75 6.13
N ILE A 131 6.19 12.35 7.05
CA ILE A 131 6.41 13.79 7.05
C ILE A 131 7.19 14.21 5.81
N GLU A 132 8.20 13.43 5.38
CA GLU A 132 8.93 13.72 4.15
C GLU A 132 8.05 13.66 2.91
N LYS A 133 7.07 12.76 2.88
CA LYS A 133 6.20 12.63 1.72
C LYS A 133 5.09 13.66 1.68
N TYR A 134 4.36 13.81 2.78
CA TYR A 134 3.14 14.63 2.82
C TYR A 134 3.36 16.03 3.38
N LYS A 135 4.53 16.29 3.98
CA LYS A 135 4.99 17.60 4.49
C LYS A 135 4.17 18.21 5.63
N VAL A 136 3.06 17.61 6.01
CA VAL A 136 2.10 18.17 6.96
C VAL A 136 1.39 17.08 7.76
N LEU A 137 1.18 17.35 9.05
CA LEU A 137 0.26 16.59 9.90
C LEU A 137 -1.11 17.29 9.93
N SER A 138 -2.17 16.53 10.21
CA SER A 138 -3.46 17.14 10.52
C SER A 138 -3.44 17.79 11.90
N GLU A 139 -4.37 18.71 12.17
CA GLU A 139 -4.53 19.30 13.51
C GLU A 139 -4.69 18.23 14.60
N ASP A 140 -5.47 17.18 14.32
CA ASP A 140 -5.65 16.06 15.24
C ASP A 140 -4.37 15.23 15.42
N GLY A 141 -3.59 15.05 14.35
CA GLY A 141 -2.30 14.37 14.38
C GLY A 141 -1.25 15.17 15.18
N GLU A 142 -1.19 16.48 14.98
CA GLU A 142 -0.34 17.37 15.78
C GLU A 142 -0.77 17.35 17.25
N ARG A 143 -2.06 17.50 17.54
CA ARG A 143 -2.57 17.43 18.91
C ARG A 143 -2.18 16.12 19.59
N LEU A 144 -2.38 14.98 18.92
CA LEU A 144 -1.97 13.67 19.43
C LEU A 144 -0.47 13.61 19.72
N LEU A 145 0.36 14.11 18.80
CA LEU A 145 1.81 14.15 18.95
C LEU A 145 2.26 15.00 20.15
N HIS A 146 1.51 16.05 20.46
CA HIS A 146 1.80 16.94 21.58
C HIS A 146 1.34 16.41 22.93
N GLU A 147 0.19 15.74 22.97
CA GLU A 147 -0.47 15.25 24.18
C GLU A 147 0.01 13.87 24.63
N ASP A 148 0.35 12.96 23.70
CA ASP A 148 0.76 11.59 24.04
C ASP A 148 2.25 11.51 24.37
N ILE A 149 2.56 11.23 25.64
CA ILE A 149 3.93 11.10 26.14
C ILE A 149 4.72 9.98 25.46
N MET A 150 4.05 8.94 24.96
CA MET A 150 4.71 7.82 24.27
C MET A 150 5.28 8.25 22.92
N LEU A 151 4.81 9.37 22.35
CA LEU A 151 5.24 9.90 21.06
C LEU A 151 6.34 10.97 21.18
N ALA A 152 6.99 11.10 22.34
CA ALA A 152 8.00 12.14 22.59
C ALA A 152 9.16 12.14 21.57
N GLU A 153 9.58 10.97 21.09
CA GLU A 153 10.60 10.87 20.03
C GLU A 153 10.08 11.42 18.70
N LEU A 154 8.89 11.01 18.26
CA LEU A 154 8.28 11.50 17.02
C LEU A 154 8.03 13.02 17.08
N LYS A 155 7.62 13.52 18.25
CA LYS A 155 7.45 14.96 18.50
C LYS A 155 8.75 15.72 18.28
N SER A 156 9.86 15.19 18.78
CA SER A 156 11.18 15.81 18.61
C SER A 156 11.58 15.86 17.13
N ILE A 157 11.34 14.78 16.38
CA ILE A 157 11.55 14.72 14.93
C ILE A 157 10.70 15.75 14.20
N TYR A 158 9.42 15.91 14.57
CA TYR A 158 8.52 16.85 13.92
C TYR A 158 8.91 18.31 14.15
N ILE A 159 9.31 18.65 15.39
CA ILE A 159 9.82 19.98 15.72
C ILE A 159 11.08 20.29 14.91
N GLU A 160 12.03 19.35 14.85
CA GLU A 160 13.25 19.52 14.05
C GLU A 160 12.92 19.68 12.56
N TYR A 161 11.98 18.89 12.03
CA TYR A 161 11.50 19.04 10.66
C TYR A 161 10.94 20.44 10.39
N LYS A 162 10.09 20.96 11.28
CA LYS A 162 9.46 22.29 11.15
C LYS A 162 10.46 23.44 11.28
N LEU A 163 11.46 23.32 12.16
CA LEU A 163 12.53 24.32 12.28
C LEU A 163 13.41 24.37 11.03
N ASN A 164 13.59 23.23 10.35
CA ASN A 164 14.41 23.12 9.15
C ASN A 164 13.64 23.35 7.83
N GLU A 165 12.30 23.41 7.86
CA GLU A 165 11.44 23.62 6.68
C GLU A 165 11.83 24.88 5.86
N PRO A 166 12.13 26.05 6.46
CA PRO A 166 12.53 27.25 5.71
C PRO A 166 13.84 27.08 4.91
N PHE A 167 14.75 26.22 5.38
CA PHE A 167 16.05 25.97 4.73
C PHE A 167 15.97 24.93 3.62
N ARG A 168 14.90 24.12 3.57
CA ARG A 168 14.68 23.12 2.51
C ARG A 168 14.04 23.70 1.24
N LEU A 169 13.43 24.89 1.34
CA LEU A 169 12.75 25.57 0.23
C LEU A 169 13.59 26.67 -0.43
N ALA A 170 14.79 26.95 0.08
CA ALA A 170 15.72 27.86 -0.57
C ALA A 170 16.34 27.16 -1.79
N PRO A 171 16.13 27.66 -3.03
CA PRO A 171 16.87 27.16 -4.18
C PRO A 171 18.34 27.54 -4.02
N VAL A 172 19.24 26.57 -4.26
CA VAL A 172 20.64 26.85 -4.60
C VAL A 172 20.70 27.19 -6.09
#